data_AF-A0A7S3TGE2-F1
#
_entry.id   AF-A0A7S3TGE2-F1
#
_cell.length_a   1.000
_cell.length_b   1.000
_cell.length_c   1.000
_cell.angle_alpha   90.00
_cell.angle_beta   90.00
_cell.angle_gamma   90.00
#
_symmetry.space_group_name_H-M   'P 1'
#
loop_
_entity.id
_entity.type
_entity.pdbx_description
1 polymer ?
#
loop_
_entity_poly.entity_id
_entity_poly.type
_entity_poly.pdbx_seq_one_letter_code
_entity_poly.pdbx_strand_id
1 'polypeptide(L)'
;TCVPCREGAFASREGLGACELCPPGTTSEIGSTTCSACAPGTYTDHSGSGTCIPCPYPLSSPRGSVNCPICLSILDDGYYLKNLAVDGAKMLAQPNQYCRPCPERADCSASNTTITSLGVPRGYWRASPYTSELHRCILSDACVGSTAGSVVSDAQ
;
A
#
# COMPACT_ATOMS: atom_id res chain seq x y z
N THR A 1 0.19 -12.17 -43.52
CA THR A 1 0.44 -12.94 -42.29
C THR A 1 0.10 -12.06 -41.10
N CYS A 2 -0.53 -12.60 -40.06
CA CYS A 2 -0.83 -11.84 -38.84
C CYS A 2 0.34 -12.00 -37.86
N VAL A 3 0.88 -10.90 -37.33
CA VAL A 3 1.97 -10.92 -36.34
C VAL A 3 1.35 -10.69 -34.96
N PRO A 4 1.55 -11.60 -33.98
CA PRO A 4 1.01 -11.42 -32.64
C PRO A 4 1.67 -10.21 -31.95
N CYS A 5 0.90 -9.54 -31.08
CA CYS A 5 1.44 -8.47 -30.25
C CYS A 5 2.48 -9.01 -29.28
N ARG A 6 3.56 -8.26 -29.08
CA ARG A 6 4.53 -8.56 -28.02
C ARG A 6 3.88 -8.39 -26.64
N GLU A 7 4.51 -8.95 -25.61
CA GLU A 7 4.13 -8.68 -24.23
C GLU A 7 4.07 -7.18 -23.92
N GLY A 8 3.15 -6.79 -23.04
CA GLY A 8 2.85 -5.41 -22.74
C GLY A 8 2.15 -4.65 -23.87
N ALA A 9 1.87 -5.28 -25.01
CA ALA A 9 1.02 -4.75 -26.05
C ALA A 9 -0.18 -5.68 -26.33
N PHE A 10 -1.28 -5.12 -26.82
CA PHE A 10 -2.50 -5.85 -27.11
C PHE A 10 -3.13 -5.38 -28.43
N ALA A 11 -3.98 -6.23 -29.02
CA ALA A 11 -4.82 -5.86 -30.15
C ALA A 11 -6.28 -6.18 -29.81
N SER A 12 -7.08 -5.13 -29.60
CA SER A 12 -8.49 -5.27 -29.18
C SER A 12 -9.38 -5.96 -30.21
N ARG A 13 -8.95 -6.03 -31.47
CA ARG A 13 -9.63 -6.72 -32.56
C ARG A 13 -8.62 -7.30 -33.55
N GLU A 14 -9.03 -8.36 -34.22
CA GLU A 14 -8.26 -8.95 -35.31
C GLU A 14 -8.07 -7.95 -36.46
N GLY A 15 -6.90 -8.00 -37.10
CA GLY A 15 -6.56 -7.12 -38.22
C GLY A 15 -6.19 -5.68 -37.83
N LEU A 16 -5.93 -5.39 -36.54
CA LEU A 16 -5.30 -4.12 -36.16
C LEU A 16 -3.97 -3.98 -36.90
N GLY A 17 -3.77 -2.83 -37.56
CA GLY A 17 -2.52 -2.55 -38.29
C GLY A 17 -1.29 -2.35 -37.40
N ALA A 18 -1.49 -2.17 -36.09
CA ALA A 18 -0.46 -2.04 -35.07
C ALA A 18 -1.02 -2.49 -33.72
N CYS A 19 -0.16 -2.95 -32.81
CA CYS A 19 -0.55 -3.25 -31.43
C CYS A 19 -0.54 -1.99 -30.56
N GLU A 20 -1.47 -1.89 -29.63
CA GLU A 20 -1.55 -0.82 -28.64
C GLU A 20 -0.77 -1.22 -27.38
N LEU A 21 -0.06 -0.28 -26.76
CA LEU A 21 0.64 -0.54 -25.51
C LEU A 21 -0.35 -0.58 -24.34
N CYS A 22 -0.13 -1.52 -23.42
CA CYS A 22 -0.85 -1.53 -22.16
C CYS A 22 -0.53 -0.27 -21.35
N PRO A 23 -1.54 0.39 -20.75
CA PRO A 23 -1.29 1.55 -19.90
C PRO A 23 -0.54 1.15 -18.62
N PRO A 24 0.09 2.10 -17.92
CA PRO A 24 0.71 1.86 -16.61
C PRO A 24 -0.28 1.20 -15.64
N GLY A 25 0.25 0.37 -14.74
CA GLY A 25 -0.53 -0.49 -13.86
C GLY A 25 -1.07 -1.76 -14.52
N THR A 26 -0.83 -1.98 -15.81
CA THR A 26 -1.30 -3.17 -16.54
C THR A 26 -0.23 -3.77 -17.43
N THR A 27 -0.37 -5.06 -17.73
CA THR A 27 0.52 -5.83 -18.60
C THR A 27 -0.28 -6.76 -19.50
N SER A 28 0.36 -7.34 -20.51
CA SER A 28 -0.27 -8.35 -21.35
C SER A 28 0.75 -9.41 -21.73
N GLU A 29 0.26 -10.62 -21.96
CA GLU A 29 1.05 -11.69 -22.58
C GLU A 29 1.10 -11.51 -24.11
N ILE A 30 2.00 -12.27 -24.76
CA ILE A 30 2.13 -12.26 -26.22
C ILE A 30 0.79 -12.67 -26.87
N GLY A 31 0.35 -11.88 -27.84
CA GLY A 31 -0.89 -12.14 -28.58
C GLY A 31 -2.17 -11.81 -27.82
N SER A 32 -2.08 -11.17 -26.65
CA SER A 32 -3.26 -10.79 -25.88
C SER A 32 -4.13 -9.77 -26.64
N THR A 33 -5.44 -9.87 -26.42
CA THR A 33 -6.42 -8.89 -26.92
C THR A 33 -6.80 -7.85 -25.87
N THR A 34 -6.30 -7.99 -24.65
CA THR A 34 -6.58 -7.10 -23.51
C THR A 34 -5.34 -6.96 -22.61
N CYS A 35 -5.36 -5.95 -21.75
CA CYS A 35 -4.40 -5.79 -20.68
C CYS A 35 -4.96 -6.27 -19.35
N SER A 36 -4.11 -6.89 -18.55
CA SER A 36 -4.38 -7.37 -17.21
C SER A 36 -3.78 -6.43 -16.18
N ALA A 37 -4.57 -6.04 -15.17
CA ALA A 37 -4.08 -5.20 -14.09
C ALA A 37 -3.07 -5.95 -13.20
N CYS A 38 -2.01 -5.26 -12.78
CA CYS A 38 -1.04 -5.79 -11.83
C CYS A 38 -1.71 -6.28 -10.55
N ALA A 39 -1.29 -7.43 -10.04
CA ALA A 39 -1.82 -7.99 -8.80
C ALA A 39 -1.44 -7.10 -7.59
N PRO A 40 -2.20 -7.13 -6.48
CA PRO A 40 -1.81 -6.46 -5.25
C PRO A 40 -0.38 -6.82 -4.82
N GLY A 41 0.37 -5.84 -4.33
CA GLY A 41 1.80 -6.00 -3.99
C GLY A 41 2.74 -5.94 -5.21
N THR A 42 2.21 -5.70 -6.41
CA THR A 42 3.00 -5.47 -7.64
C THR A 42 2.54 -4.20 -8.35
N TYR A 43 3.40 -3.62 -9.18
CA TYR A 43 3.11 -2.38 -9.91
C TYR A 43 3.83 -2.34 -11.26
N THR A 44 3.42 -1.41 -12.13
CA THR A 44 4.23 -0.98 -13.28
C THR A 44 3.93 0.48 -13.57
N ASP A 45 4.96 1.29 -13.72
CA ASP A 45 4.87 2.75 -13.91
C ASP A 45 4.95 3.18 -15.39
N HIS A 46 5.33 2.26 -16.28
CA HIS A 46 5.48 2.51 -17.70
C HIS A 46 4.42 1.81 -18.55
N SER A 47 4.02 2.48 -19.64
CA SER A 47 3.20 1.87 -20.68
C SER A 47 4.01 0.82 -21.43
N GLY A 48 3.38 -0.28 -21.83
CA GLY A 48 4.05 -1.31 -22.61
C GLY A 48 4.86 -2.30 -21.79
N SER A 49 4.75 -2.29 -20.46
CA SER A 49 5.42 -3.26 -19.61
C SER A 49 4.85 -4.66 -19.82
N GLY A 50 5.73 -5.64 -20.08
CA GLY A 50 5.34 -7.04 -20.18
C GLY A 50 5.02 -7.69 -18.83
N THR A 51 5.58 -7.17 -17.75
CA THR A 51 5.49 -7.77 -16.40
C THR A 51 5.33 -6.71 -15.31
N CYS A 52 4.65 -7.09 -14.22
CA CYS A 52 4.55 -6.26 -13.02
C CYS A 52 5.74 -6.49 -12.11
N ILE A 53 6.24 -5.41 -11.51
CA ILE A 53 7.38 -5.39 -10.60
C ILE A 53 6.87 -5.57 -9.16
N PRO A 54 7.45 -6.47 -8.35
CA PRO A 54 7.10 -6.58 -6.93
C PRO A 54 7.42 -5.31 -6.15
N CYS A 55 6.57 -4.94 -5.19
CA CYS A 55 6.86 -3.86 -4.26
C CYS A 55 8.02 -4.23 -3.33
N PRO A 56 8.99 -3.32 -3.10
CA PRO A 56 10.06 -3.57 -2.14
C PRO A 56 9.49 -3.59 -0.72
N TYR A 57 9.97 -4.51 0.12
CA TYR A 57 9.56 -4.56 1.53
C TYR A 57 9.96 -3.27 2.28
N PRO A 58 9.13 -2.71 3.19
CA PRO A 58 7.82 -3.20 3.63
C PRO A 58 6.62 -2.55 2.89
N LEU A 59 6.73 -2.27 1.60
CA LEU A 59 5.67 -1.65 0.81
C LEU A 59 4.73 -2.66 0.15
N SER A 60 3.54 -2.19 -0.18
CA SER A 60 2.51 -2.87 -0.94
C SER A 60 1.79 -1.91 -1.89
N SER A 61 0.94 -2.49 -2.73
CA SER A 61 0.13 -1.76 -3.69
C SER A 61 -1.25 -2.40 -3.85
N PRO A 62 -2.29 -1.61 -4.17
CA PRO A 62 -3.56 -2.15 -4.64
C PRO A 62 -3.41 -2.72 -6.06
N ARG A 63 -4.42 -3.46 -6.53
CA ARG A 63 -4.49 -3.95 -7.91
C ARG A 63 -4.39 -2.79 -8.90
N GLY A 64 -3.61 -2.98 -9.95
CA GLY A 64 -3.46 -2.01 -11.04
C GLY A 64 -2.66 -0.75 -10.68
N SER A 65 -1.85 -0.81 -9.61
CA SER A 65 -1.10 0.36 -9.18
C SER A 65 0.12 0.64 -10.06
N VAL A 66 0.50 1.92 -10.08
CA VAL A 66 1.69 2.45 -10.77
C VAL A 66 2.85 2.70 -9.80
N ASN A 67 2.65 2.49 -8.51
CA ASN A 67 3.66 2.62 -7.47
C ASN A 67 3.29 1.72 -6.26
N CYS A 68 4.01 1.86 -5.15
CA CYS A 68 3.76 1.10 -3.92
C CYS A 68 3.45 2.05 -2.75
N PRO A 69 2.22 2.56 -2.65
CA PRO A 69 1.88 3.66 -1.74
C PRO A 69 1.47 3.18 -0.34
N ILE A 70 1.44 1.87 -0.09
CA ILE A 70 0.89 1.28 1.15
C ILE A 70 2.02 0.64 1.96
N CYS A 71 2.05 0.86 3.27
CA CYS A 71 2.89 0.06 4.18
C CYS A 71 2.21 -1.30 4.46
N LEU A 72 2.94 -2.40 4.36
CA LEU A 72 2.41 -3.75 4.58
C LEU A 72 1.85 -3.89 6.00
N SER A 73 0.59 -4.34 6.10
CA SER A 73 -0.10 -4.69 7.36
C SER A 73 -0.44 -6.18 7.46
N ILE A 74 0.23 -7.03 6.66
CA ILE A 74 -0.15 -8.44 6.44
C ILE A 74 0.26 -9.43 7.56
N LEU A 75 0.81 -8.96 8.70
CA LEU A 75 1.17 -9.79 9.87
C LEU A 75 0.96 -9.01 11.18
N ASP A 76 0.96 -9.70 12.32
CA ASP A 76 0.90 -9.11 13.68
C ASP A 76 2.02 -8.07 13.95
N ASP A 77 3.10 -8.10 13.14
CA ASP A 77 4.16 -7.10 13.07
C ASP A 77 4.00 -6.18 11.84
N GLY A 78 2.82 -5.56 11.69
CA GLY A 78 2.49 -4.68 10.56
C GLY A 78 3.34 -3.39 10.52
N TYR A 79 3.10 -2.53 9.53
CA TYR A 79 3.74 -1.22 9.42
C TYR A 79 2.71 -0.11 9.34
N TYR A 80 3.03 1.05 9.90
CA TYR A 80 2.26 2.28 9.74
C TYR A 80 3.09 3.34 9.00
N LEU A 81 2.38 4.27 8.36
CA LEU A 81 2.97 5.37 7.64
C LEU A 81 3.27 6.54 8.59
N LYS A 82 4.54 6.94 8.67
CA LYS A 82 4.98 8.03 9.57
C LYS A 82 4.33 9.38 9.21
N ASN A 83 3.99 9.60 7.94
CA ASN A 83 3.40 10.86 7.47
C ASN A 83 2.47 10.62 6.27
N LEU A 84 1.26 11.20 6.27
CA LEU A 84 0.21 10.92 5.27
C LEU A 84 0.53 11.49 3.87
N ALA A 85 1.41 12.49 3.77
CA ALA A 85 1.72 13.21 2.53
C ALA A 85 3.07 12.80 1.91
N VAL A 86 3.33 11.50 1.76
CA VAL A 86 4.58 11.04 1.14
C VAL A 86 4.35 10.72 -0.33
N ASP A 87 5.20 11.29 -1.17
CA ASP A 87 5.30 10.96 -2.59
C ASP A 87 5.63 9.47 -2.77
N GLY A 88 4.86 8.76 -3.60
CA GLY A 88 5.05 7.33 -3.84
C GLY A 88 6.44 6.95 -4.38
N ALA A 89 7.10 7.83 -5.14
CA ALA A 89 8.47 7.63 -5.59
C ALA A 89 9.48 7.75 -4.43
N LYS A 90 9.24 8.65 -3.47
CA LYS A 90 10.05 8.73 -2.25
C LYS A 90 9.88 7.51 -1.37
N MET A 91 8.66 6.98 -1.27
CA MET A 91 8.42 5.72 -0.56
C MET A 91 9.19 4.58 -1.21
N LEU A 92 9.14 4.44 -2.53
CA LEU A 92 9.89 3.42 -3.27
C LEU A 92 11.41 3.54 -3.06
N ALA A 93 11.94 4.76 -3.03
CA ALA A 93 13.37 5.00 -2.84
C ALA A 93 13.84 4.76 -1.39
N GLN A 94 12.99 5.05 -0.39
CA GLN A 94 13.35 4.95 1.04
C GLN A 94 12.22 4.34 1.89
N PRO A 95 11.86 3.05 1.69
CA PRO A 95 10.70 2.44 2.35
C PRO A 95 10.72 2.55 3.88
N ASN A 96 11.87 2.24 4.50
CA ASN A 96 12.04 2.24 5.96
C ASN A 96 12.08 3.63 6.59
N GLN A 97 12.21 4.69 5.79
CA GLN A 97 12.11 6.05 6.30
C GLN A 97 10.66 6.39 6.66
N TYR A 98 9.72 5.92 5.83
CA TYR A 98 8.31 6.28 5.84
C TYR A 98 7.40 5.22 6.44
N CYS A 99 7.66 3.93 6.17
CA CYS A 99 6.99 2.83 6.83
C CYS A 99 7.76 2.47 8.10
N ARG A 100 7.08 2.57 9.24
CA ARG A 100 7.63 2.24 10.55
C ARG A 100 6.96 0.96 11.06
N PRO A 101 7.71 0.07 11.73
CA PRO A 101 7.11 -1.10 12.37
C PRO A 101 5.97 -0.68 13.30
N CYS A 102 4.92 -1.48 13.35
CA CYS A 102 3.81 -1.26 14.25
C CYS A 102 4.34 -1.27 15.68
N PRO A 103 4.06 -0.23 16.49
CA PRO A 103 4.51 -0.18 17.87
C PRO A 103 3.93 -1.34 18.67
N GLU A 104 4.66 -1.79 19.68
CA GLU A 104 4.19 -2.89 20.54
C GLU A 104 2.78 -2.58 21.06
N ARG A 105 1.85 -3.54 20.86
CA ARG A 105 0.45 -3.47 21.27
C ARG A 105 -0.41 -2.49 20.48
N ALA A 106 0.13 -1.65 19.59
CA ALA A 106 -0.72 -0.79 18.76
C ALA A 106 -1.51 -1.60 17.74
N ASP A 107 -2.62 -1.03 17.27
CA ASP A 107 -3.40 -1.59 16.15
C ASP A 107 -3.03 -0.85 14.86
N CYS A 108 -2.41 -1.58 13.92
CA CYS A 108 -2.06 -1.11 12.58
C CYS A 108 -2.78 -1.90 11.48
N SER A 109 -3.90 -2.56 11.80
CA SER A 109 -4.60 -3.47 10.88
C SER A 109 -5.21 -2.76 9.67
N ALA A 110 -5.60 -1.49 9.80
CA ALA A 110 -6.13 -0.71 8.70
C ALA A 110 -5.04 -0.36 7.67
N SER A 111 -5.36 -0.54 6.39
CA SER A 111 -4.51 -0.04 5.30
C SER A 111 -4.35 1.47 5.42
N ASN A 112 -3.12 1.96 5.24
CA ASN A 112 -2.75 3.37 5.40
C ASN A 112 -2.89 3.93 6.83
N THR A 113 -2.81 3.07 7.85
CA THR A 113 -2.62 3.55 9.24
C THR A 113 -1.44 4.51 9.28
N THR A 114 -1.62 5.67 9.91
CA THR A 114 -0.58 6.68 10.10
C THR A 114 -0.27 6.86 11.57
N ILE A 115 0.78 7.61 11.93
CA ILE A 115 1.04 7.97 13.33
C ILE A 115 -0.20 8.60 14.01
N THR A 116 -0.91 9.46 13.28
CA THR A 116 -2.10 10.17 13.78
C THR A 116 -3.34 9.28 13.91
N SER A 117 -3.44 8.25 13.07
CA SER A 117 -4.55 7.30 13.05
C SER A 117 -4.19 5.92 13.62
N LEU A 118 -3.06 5.82 14.32
CA LEU A 118 -2.60 4.60 14.96
C LEU A 118 -3.64 4.14 15.99
N GLY A 119 -4.08 2.89 15.91
CA GLY A 119 -5.07 2.36 16.85
C GLY A 119 -4.44 2.11 18.23
N VAL A 120 -5.20 2.41 19.29
CA VAL A 120 -4.79 2.25 20.69
C VAL A 120 -5.73 1.24 21.34
N PRO A 121 -5.27 0.06 21.80
CA PRO A 121 -6.16 -0.88 22.46
C PRO A 121 -6.80 -0.32 23.73
N ARG A 122 -7.95 -0.90 24.10
CA ARG A 122 -8.59 -0.59 25.38
C ARG A 122 -7.64 -0.84 26.55
N GLY A 123 -7.64 0.06 27.53
CA GLY A 123 -6.74 0.02 28.68
C GLY A 123 -5.34 0.57 28.40
N TYR A 124 -5.10 1.17 27.23
CA TYR A 124 -3.88 1.91 26.89
C TYR A 124 -4.20 3.35 26.44
N TRP A 125 -3.21 4.22 26.58
CA TRP A 125 -3.24 5.60 26.11
C TRP A 125 -1.89 5.98 25.49
N ARG A 126 -1.86 7.07 24.73
CA ARG A 126 -0.64 7.69 24.20
C ARG A 126 -0.66 9.18 24.51
N ALA A 127 0.51 9.79 24.69
CA ALA A 127 0.59 11.19 25.13
C ALA A 127 0.09 12.20 24.09
N SER A 128 0.14 11.85 22.80
CA SER A 128 -0.43 12.68 21.74
C SER A 128 -0.77 11.84 20.50
N PRO A 129 -1.51 12.41 19.53
CA PRO A 129 -1.65 11.80 18.21
C PRO A 129 -0.37 11.60 17.41
N TYR A 130 0.76 12.17 17.83
CA TYR A 130 2.03 12.08 17.11
C TYR A 130 3.05 11.18 17.79
N THR A 131 2.68 10.55 18.91
CA THR A 131 3.54 9.63 19.67
C THR A 131 3.10 8.19 19.43
N SER A 132 4.05 7.31 19.17
CA SER A 132 3.81 5.88 18.95
C SER A 132 3.92 5.04 20.23
N GLU A 133 4.32 5.64 21.34
CA GLU A 133 4.47 4.95 22.62
C GLU A 133 3.11 4.82 23.32
N LEU A 134 2.77 3.59 23.70
CA LEU A 134 1.54 3.26 24.40
C LEU A 134 1.85 2.97 25.87
N HIS A 135 1.12 3.63 26.75
CA HIS A 135 1.19 3.43 28.19
C HIS A 135 -0.07 2.73 28.68
N ARG A 136 0.08 1.83 29.64
CA ARG A 136 -1.06 1.19 30.29
C ARG A 136 -1.79 2.21 31.16
N CYS A 137 -3.10 2.14 31.17
CA CYS A 137 -3.92 3.00 32.00
C CYS A 137 -3.86 2.57 33.47
N ILE A 138 -3.89 3.55 34.37
CA ILE A 138 -3.91 3.31 35.82
C ILE A 138 -5.18 2.57 36.21
N LEU A 139 -6.31 2.96 35.61
CA LEU A 139 -7.59 2.26 35.70
C LEU A 139 -7.90 1.65 34.32
N SER A 140 -8.16 0.34 34.29
CA SER A 140 -8.34 -0.41 33.04
C SER A 140 -9.47 0.12 32.15
N ASP A 141 -10.50 0.72 32.75
CA ASP A 141 -11.66 1.25 32.03
C ASP A 141 -11.63 2.76 31.79
N ALA A 142 -10.62 3.48 32.30
CA ALA A 142 -10.47 4.92 32.03
C ALA A 142 -10.11 5.18 30.55
N CYS A 143 -9.44 4.23 29.90
CA CYS A 143 -9.04 4.35 28.50
C CYS A 143 -9.85 3.39 27.63
N VAL A 144 -10.78 3.96 26.89
CA VAL A 144 -11.64 3.22 25.96
C VAL A 144 -10.89 2.68 24.74
N GLY A 145 -9.74 3.27 24.41
CA GLY A 145 -8.96 2.93 23.22
C GLY A 145 -9.57 3.49 21.93
N SER A 146 -9.06 3.04 20.79
CA SER A 146 -9.44 3.40 19.42
C SER A 146 -8.97 2.33 18.43
N THR A 147 -9.65 2.21 17.29
CA THR A 147 -9.24 1.31 16.20
C THR A 147 -8.32 2.01 15.21
N ALA A 148 -7.51 1.24 14.48
CA ALA A 148 -6.69 1.74 13.38
C ALA A 148 -7.55 2.52 12.36
N GLY A 149 -7.11 3.72 11.97
CA GLY A 149 -7.83 4.60 11.05
C GLY A 149 -8.79 5.60 11.72
N SER A 150 -9.02 5.49 13.03
CA SER A 150 -9.83 6.45 13.79
C SER A 150 -8.94 7.53 14.44
N VAL A 151 -9.44 8.77 14.52
CA VAL A 151 -8.78 9.82 15.32
C VAL A 151 -8.95 9.46 16.79
N VAL A 152 -7.84 9.33 17.51
CA VAL A 152 -7.86 8.89 18.90
C VAL A 152 -8.43 10.00 19.77
N SER A 153 -9.47 9.68 20.53
CA SER A 153 -9.95 10.53 21.62
C SER A 153 -8.97 10.41 22.78
N ASP A 154 -8.22 11.47 23.04
CA ASP A 154 -7.25 11.54 24.14
C ASP A 154 -7.94 11.25 25.49
N ALA A 155 -7.28 10.47 26.35
CA ALA A 155 -7.68 10.30 27.74
C ALA A 155 -7.12 11.48 28.55
N GLN A 156 -8.01 12.25 29.21
CA GLN A 156 -7.64 13.20 30.26
C GLN A 156 -7.50 12.49 31.60
#